data_AF-A0A7S2I7H4-F1
#
_entry.id   AF-A0A7S2I7H4-F1
#
_cell.length_a   1.000
_cell.length_b   1.000
_cell.length_c   1.000
_cell.angle_alpha   90.00
_cell.angle_beta   90.00
_cell.angle_gamma   90.00
#
_symmetry.space_group_name_H-M   'P 1'
#
loop_
_entity.id
_entity.type
_entity.pdbx_description
1 polymer ?
#
loop_
_entity_poly.entity_id
_entity_poly.type
_entity_poly.pdbx_seq_one_letter_code
_entity_poly.pdbx_strand_id
1 'polypeptide(L)'
;DGSGLGHSATAAQPRFLVGPQPTSGSGDADFARGRLQTLQVQHGGQNRHYLAYVPTSYQPSGPVPLWILAHGHDDTPEMFIKMTGMAALAEKHTFAFAA
;
A
#
# COMPACT_ATOMS: atom_id res chain seq x y z
N ASP A 1 -0.63 28.60 43.34
CA ASP A 1 -0.38 27.18 43.71
C ASP A 1 -1.28 26.27 42.87
N GLY A 2 -0.67 25.59 41.89
CA GLY A 2 -1.18 24.33 41.31
C GLY A 2 -2.47 24.32 40.47
N SER A 3 -2.42 24.79 39.22
CA SER A 3 -3.40 24.45 38.18
C SER A 3 -3.09 23.08 37.55
N GLY A 4 -3.93 22.08 37.81
CA GLY A 4 -3.89 20.78 37.15
C GLY A 4 -4.97 20.67 36.09
N LEU A 5 -4.65 20.96 34.82
CA LEU A 5 -5.50 20.65 33.67
C LEU A 5 -4.98 19.39 32.98
N GLY A 6 -5.64 18.27 33.26
CA GLY A 6 -5.46 17.03 32.53
C GLY A 6 -5.96 17.20 31.09
N HIS A 7 -5.05 17.20 30.14
CA HIS A 7 -5.38 17.11 28.73
C HIS A 7 -5.20 15.65 28.30
N SER A 8 -6.31 14.91 28.22
CA SER A 8 -6.38 13.68 27.44
C SER A 8 -6.15 14.04 25.97
N ALA A 9 -4.92 13.91 25.50
CA ALA A 9 -4.61 14.03 24.09
C ALA A 9 -5.09 12.74 23.40
N THR A 10 -6.29 12.78 22.83
CA THR A 10 -6.65 11.86 21.74
C THR A 10 -5.75 12.22 20.56
N ALA A 11 -4.79 11.35 20.24
CA ALA A 11 -3.91 11.57 19.11
C ALA A 11 -4.72 11.45 17.82
N ALA A 12 -5.13 12.59 17.26
CA ALA A 12 -5.70 12.65 15.93
C ALA A 12 -4.62 12.17 14.93
N GLN A 13 -4.88 11.05 14.26
CA GLN A 13 -4.03 10.57 13.18
C GLN A 13 -3.96 11.64 12.07
N PRO A 14 -2.80 11.87 11.44
CA PRO A 14 -2.68 12.87 10.39
C PRO A 14 -3.60 12.53 9.23
N ARG A 15 -4.42 13.50 8.81
CA ARG A 15 -5.26 13.39 7.61
C ARG A 15 -4.36 13.39 6.38
N PHE A 16 -4.17 12.24 5.75
CA PHE A 16 -3.59 12.14 4.41
C PHE A 16 -4.54 12.82 3.41
N LEU A 17 -4.34 14.12 3.17
CA LEU A 17 -5.15 14.97 2.28
C LEU A 17 -4.81 14.80 0.78
N VAL A 18 -4.16 13.70 0.42
CA VAL A 18 -3.87 13.33 -0.97
C VAL A 18 -4.67 12.06 -1.26
N GLY A 19 -5.89 12.25 -1.77
CA GLY A 19 -6.59 11.15 -2.42
C GLY A 19 -5.77 10.64 -3.61
N PRO A 20 -5.97 9.39 -4.05
CA PRO A 20 -5.21 8.85 -5.18
C PRO A 20 -5.39 9.79 -6.39
N GLN A 21 -4.30 10.41 -6.86
CA GLN A 21 -4.34 11.17 -8.09
C GLN A 21 -4.46 10.15 -9.23
N PRO A 22 -5.56 10.14 -10.00
CA PRO A 22 -5.71 9.21 -11.12
C PRO A 22 -4.62 9.56 -12.14
N THR A 23 -3.64 8.68 -12.30
CA THR A 23 -2.67 8.79 -13.39
C THR A 23 -3.24 8.11 -14.63
N SER A 24 -3.00 8.58 -15.85
CA SER A 24 -3.51 7.95 -17.09
C SER A 24 -3.14 6.48 -17.30
N GLY A 25 -2.31 5.88 -16.43
CA GLY A 25 -2.08 4.43 -16.33
C GLY A 25 -3.08 3.66 -15.45
N SER A 26 -4.02 4.33 -14.78
CA SER A 26 -5.14 3.73 -14.04
C SER A 26 -6.33 3.42 -14.95
N GLY A 27 -6.07 3.21 -16.25
CA GLY A 27 -7.09 2.84 -17.21
C GLY A 27 -7.60 1.45 -16.90
N ASP A 28 -8.82 1.38 -16.37
CA ASP A 28 -9.83 0.32 -16.45
C ASP A 28 -9.45 -1.12 -16.09
N ALA A 29 -8.21 -1.40 -15.69
CA ALA A 29 -7.88 -2.61 -14.99
C ALA A 29 -8.35 -2.42 -13.55
N ASP A 30 -9.54 -2.92 -13.24
CA ASP A 30 -9.92 -3.21 -11.86
C ASP A 30 -8.71 -3.85 -11.20
N PHE A 31 -8.05 -3.14 -10.28
CA PHE A 31 -7.09 -3.79 -9.41
C PHE A 31 -7.88 -4.89 -8.72
N ALA A 32 -7.69 -6.12 -9.18
CA ALA A 32 -8.31 -7.31 -8.65
C ALA A 32 -7.94 -7.42 -7.17
N ARG A 33 -8.79 -6.83 -6.33
CA ARG A 33 -8.60 -6.79 -4.87
C ARG A 33 -8.46 -8.21 -4.34
N GLY A 34 -7.63 -8.38 -3.32
CA GLY A 34 -7.35 -9.69 -2.73
C GLY A 34 -6.48 -10.60 -3.61
N ARG A 35 -5.88 -10.08 -4.70
CA ARG A 35 -5.01 -10.86 -5.59
C ARG A 35 -3.76 -10.07 -5.95
N LEU A 36 -2.64 -10.79 -6.06
CA LEU A 36 -1.40 -10.24 -6.61
C LEU A 36 -1.55 -10.04 -8.11
N GLN A 37 -1.08 -8.90 -8.59
CA GLN A 37 -1.10 -8.52 -10.00
C GLN A 37 0.30 -8.14 -10.44
N THR A 38 0.73 -8.66 -11.58
CA THR A 38 1.97 -8.21 -12.24
C THR A 38 1.66 -6.97 -13.07
N LEU A 39 2.31 -5.87 -12.73
CA LEU A 39 2.19 -4.60 -13.44
C LEU A 39 3.54 -4.21 -14.04
N GLN A 40 3.50 -3.32 -15.02
CA GLN A 40 4.69 -2.81 -15.69
C GLN A 40 4.80 -1.29 -15.52
N VAL A 41 6.03 -0.81 -15.47
CA VAL A 41 6.36 0.61 -15.40
C VAL A 41 7.57 0.91 -16.25
N GLN A 42 7.47 1.95 -17.08
CA GLN A 42 8.62 2.49 -17.80
C GLN A 42 9.36 3.49 -16.94
N HIS A 43 10.66 3.27 -16.73
CA HIS A 43 11.50 4.19 -15.98
C HIS A 43 12.96 4.11 -16.47
N GLY A 44 13.57 5.26 -16.75
CA GLY A 44 14.95 5.31 -17.25
C GLY A 44 15.14 4.58 -18.59
N GLY A 45 14.16 4.64 -19.49
CA GLY A 45 14.20 3.96 -20.79
C GLY A 45 14.08 2.43 -20.74
N GLN A 46 13.82 1.86 -19.56
CA GLN A 46 13.64 0.43 -19.36
C GLN A 46 12.22 0.13 -18.91
N ASN A 47 11.67 -0.97 -19.41
CA ASN A 47 10.41 -1.51 -18.92
C ASN A 47 10.69 -2.44 -17.74
N ARG A 48 10.16 -2.09 -16.56
CA ARG A 48 10.28 -2.89 -15.34
C ARG A 48 8.92 -3.47 -14.98
N HIS A 49 8.91 -4.57 -14.24
CA HIS A 49 7.69 -5.13 -13.67
C HIS A 49 7.76 -5.12 -12.14
N TYR A 50 6.60 -5.15 -11.51
CA TYR A 50 6.42 -5.25 -10.06
C TYR A 50 5.14 -6.01 -9.76
N LEU A 51 5.03 -6.54 -8.55
CA LEU A 51 3.81 -7.15 -8.04
C LEU A 51 3.04 -6.14 -7.18
N ALA A 52 1.77 -5.94 -7.47
CA ALA A 52 0.88 -5.09 -6.68
C ALA A 52 -0.17 -5.93 -5.95
N TYR A 53 -0.48 -5.54 -4.72
CA TYR A 53 -1.59 -6.07 -3.95
C TYR A 53 -2.46 -4.95 -3.40
N VAL A 54 -3.76 -5.04 -3.66
CA VAL A 54 -4.77 -4.15 -3.09
C VAL A 54 -5.67 -4.99 -2.19
N PRO A 55 -5.81 -4.64 -0.89
CA PRO A 55 -6.61 -5.44 0.02
C PRO A 55 -8.09 -5.39 -0.33
N THR A 56 -8.84 -6.44 0.03
CA THR A 56 -10.29 -6.51 -0.24
C THR A 56 -11.07 -5.39 0.45
N SER A 57 -10.56 -4.87 1.56
CA SER A 57 -11.13 -3.75 2.32
C SER A 57 -10.93 -2.38 1.65
N TYR A 58 -10.14 -2.25 0.59
CA TYR A 58 -9.95 -0.98 -0.11
C TYR A 58 -11.26 -0.46 -0.70
N GLN A 59 -11.57 0.80 -0.37
CA GLN A 59 -12.69 1.56 -0.90
C GLN A 59 -12.15 2.76 -1.70
N PRO A 60 -12.54 2.95 -2.98
CA PRO A 60 -12.04 4.05 -3.82
C PRO A 60 -12.34 5.46 -3.28
N SER A 61 -13.25 5.59 -2.32
CA SER A 61 -13.62 6.86 -1.68
C SER A 61 -12.55 7.40 -0.71
N GLY A 62 -11.50 6.64 -0.41
CA GLY A 62 -10.44 7.07 0.51
C GLY A 62 -9.08 6.44 0.22
N PRO A 63 -7.96 7.16 0.42
CA PRO A 63 -6.63 6.60 0.24
C PRO A 63 -6.34 5.55 1.31
N VAL A 64 -5.48 4.57 0.97
CA VAL A 64 -4.86 3.63 1.92
C VAL A 64 -3.35 3.79 1.89
N PRO A 65 -2.62 3.50 2.98
CA PRO A 65 -1.16 3.49 2.96
C PRO A 65 -0.63 2.54 1.88
N LEU A 66 0.43 2.96 1.19
CA LEU A 66 1.19 2.13 0.26
C LEU A 66 2.53 1.74 0.89
N TRP A 67 2.84 0.44 0.86
CA TRP A 67 4.12 -0.10 1.30
C TRP A 67 4.92 -0.58 0.08
N ILE A 68 6.21 -0.25 0.04
CA ILE A 68 7.13 -0.78 -0.97
C ILE A 68 7.97 -1.88 -0.31
N LEU A 69 7.92 -3.06 -0.89
CA LEU A 69 8.68 -4.23 -0.45
C LEU A 69 9.85 -4.40 -1.39
N ALA A 70 11.07 -4.42 -0.85
CA ALA A 70 12.25 -4.74 -1.62
C ALA A 70 12.77 -6.11 -1.16
N HIS A 71 12.74 -7.10 -2.05
CA HIS A 71 13.31 -8.40 -1.77
C HIS A 71 14.84 -8.31 -1.67
N GLY A 72 15.45 -9.26 -0.98
CA GLY A 72 16.91 -9.34 -0.83
C GLY A 72 17.62 -9.83 -2.08
N HIS A 73 18.95 -9.91 -1.98
CA HIS A 73 19.79 -10.60 -2.97
C HIS A 73 19.41 -12.09 -3.02
N ASP A 74 19.41 -12.67 -4.22
CA ASP A 74 19.00 -14.07 -4.50
C ASP A 74 17.55 -14.44 -4.15
N ASP A 75 16.68 -13.46 -3.94
CA ASP A 75 15.24 -13.66 -3.66
C ASP A 75 14.37 -13.12 -4.81
N THR A 76 13.07 -13.42 -4.77
CA THR A 76 12.06 -12.86 -5.70
C THR A 76 10.96 -12.14 -4.92
N PRO A 77 10.23 -11.19 -5.53
CA PRO A 77 9.13 -10.53 -4.83
C PRO A 77 8.04 -11.53 -4.39
N GLU A 78 7.76 -12.58 -5.18
CA GLU A 78 6.80 -13.63 -4.82
C GLU A 78 7.21 -14.38 -3.54
N MET A 79 8.48 -14.78 -3.47
CA MET A 79 9.02 -15.53 -2.34
C MET A 79 9.08 -14.65 -1.09
N PHE A 80 9.49 -13.39 -1.23
CA PHE A 80 9.47 -12.42 -0.12
C PHE A 80 8.05 -12.20 0.43
N ILE A 81 7.06 -11.99 -0.44
CA ILE A 81 5.65 -11.85 -0.04
C ILE A 81 5.15 -13.12 0.68
N LYS A 82 5.51 -14.30 0.18
CA LYS A 82 5.11 -15.58 0.76
C LYS A 82 5.74 -15.81 2.14
N MET A 83 7.04 -15.55 2.29
CA MET A 83 7.77 -15.75 3.55
C MET A 83 7.31 -14.79 4.64
N THR A 84 7.02 -13.53 4.28
CA THR A 84 6.57 -12.50 5.22
C THR A 84 5.08 -12.58 5.54
N GLY A 85 4.29 -13.26 4.71
CA GLY A 85 2.83 -13.29 4.82
C GLY A 85 2.20 -11.92 4.54
N MET A 86 2.84 -11.08 3.73
CA MET A 86 2.45 -9.67 3.58
C MET A 86 1.01 -9.48 3.08
N ALA A 87 0.50 -10.36 2.23
CA ALA A 87 -0.90 -10.31 1.77
C ALA A 87 -1.90 -10.41 2.94
N ALA A 88 -1.65 -11.31 3.91
CA ALA A 88 -2.52 -11.44 5.08
C ALA A 88 -2.43 -10.21 6.00
N LEU A 89 -1.26 -9.59 6.12
CA LEU A 89 -1.09 -8.35 6.86
C LEU A 89 -1.81 -7.19 6.18
N ALA A 90 -1.74 -7.10 4.85
CA ALA A 90 -2.42 -6.10 4.05
C ALA A 90 -3.94 -6.16 4.24
N GLU A 91 -4.54 -7.36 4.24
CA GLU A 91 -5.95 -7.56 4.55
C GLU A 91 -6.29 -7.12 5.99
N LYS A 92 -5.49 -7.56 6.97
CA LYS A 92 -5.75 -7.28 8.39
C LYS A 92 -5.65 -5.78 8.74
N HIS A 93 -4.73 -5.07 8.11
CA HIS A 93 -4.40 -3.68 8.47
C HIS A 93 -4.82 -2.65 7.43
N THR A 94 -5.40 -3.08 6.30
CA THR A 94 -5.90 -2.21 5.23
C THR A 94 -4.82 -1.28 4.68
N PHE A 95 -3.78 -1.88 4.09
CA PHE A 95 -2.77 -1.19 3.30
C PHE A 95 -2.55 -1.92 1.97
N ALA A 96 -2.16 -1.18 0.94
CA ALA A 96 -1.72 -1.74 -0.33
C ALA A 96 -0.19 -1.89 -0.33
N PHE A 97 0.34 -2.78 -1.17
CA PHE A 97 1.79 -2.85 -1.37
C PHE A 97 2.19 -3.09 -2.83
N ALA A 98 3.41 -2.70 -3.14
CA ALA A 98 4.13 -3.07 -4.36
C ALA A 98 5.45 -3.74 -3.98
N ALA A 99 5.84 -4.79 -4.69
CA ALA A 99 7.06 -5.56 -4.49
C ALA A 99 7.84 -5.75 -5.79
#